data_AF-A0A4Z2H9R9-F1
#
_entry.id   AF-A0A4Z2H9R9-F1
#
_cell.length_a   1.000
_cell.length_b   1.000
_cell.length_c   1.000
_cell.angle_alpha   90.00
_cell.angle_beta   90.00
_cell.angle_gamma   90.00
#
_symmetry.space_group_name_H-M   'P 1'
#
loop_
_entity.id
_entity.type
_entity.pdbx_description
1 polymer ?
#
loop_
_entity_poly.entity_id
_entity_poly.type
_entity_poly.pdbx_seq_one_letter_code
_entity_poly.pdbx_strand_id
1 'polypeptide(L)'
;MFFLSRVGSHVTRDWCRLLQKLSGRSVNPGLQMFGQSISGNVDMDGNGYADVTIGAFMSDSVVMLRTRPVITVDVSIFLPVSINISMPQCHEGQQNLNCFNVTVCMRFRGRQLPGQISEDKS
;
A
#
# COMPACT_ATOMS: atom_id res chain seq x y z
N MET A 1 12.06 -22.98 16.38
CA MET A 1 12.69 -23.39 15.11
C MET A 1 11.57 -23.84 14.17
N PHE A 2 11.13 -22.97 13.26
CA PHE A 2 10.12 -23.38 12.26
C PHE A 2 10.84 -24.15 11.16
N PHE A 3 10.59 -25.46 11.10
CA PHE A 3 10.95 -26.28 9.95
C PHE A 3 9.93 -25.98 8.84
N LEU A 4 10.38 -25.35 7.75
CA LEU A 4 9.68 -25.46 6.48
C LEU A 4 9.96 -26.88 5.96
N SER A 5 9.04 -27.80 6.19
CA SER A 5 9.10 -29.12 5.57
C SER A 5 8.85 -28.97 4.08
N ARG A 6 9.86 -29.30 3.28
CA ARG A 6 9.86 -29.19 1.82
C ARG A 6 9.12 -30.42 1.26
N VAL A 7 7.88 -30.24 0.80
CA VAL A 7 7.22 -31.22 -0.09
C VAL A 7 7.44 -30.76 -1.53
N GLY A 8 8.08 -31.61 -2.33
CA GLY A 8 8.40 -31.34 -3.72
C GLY A 8 7.27 -31.67 -4.68
N SER A 9 7.11 -30.83 -5.70
CA SER A 9 6.81 -31.21 -7.09
C SER A 9 6.70 -29.91 -7.90
N HIS A 10 7.46 -29.81 -8.99
CA HIS A 10 7.39 -28.78 -10.05
C HIS A 10 6.30 -27.70 -9.89
N VAL A 11 6.66 -26.59 -9.26
CA VAL A 11 5.87 -25.35 -9.26
C VAL A 11 6.55 -24.42 -10.27
N THR A 12 5.86 -24.09 -11.36
CA THR A 12 6.29 -23.07 -12.31
C THR A 12 6.57 -21.77 -11.55
N ARG A 13 7.74 -21.16 -11.79
CA ARG A 13 8.35 -20.08 -10.99
C ARG A 13 7.58 -18.75 -10.97
N ASP A 14 6.40 -18.67 -11.56
CA ASP A 14 5.74 -17.40 -11.91
C ASP A 14 4.71 -16.90 -10.89
N TRP A 15 4.48 -17.63 -9.78
CA TRP A 15 3.41 -17.29 -8.82
C TRP A 15 3.87 -16.59 -7.52
N CYS A 16 5.17 -16.43 -7.29
CA CYS A 16 5.66 -15.82 -6.05
C CYS A 16 6.38 -14.49 -6.34
N ARG A 17 5.62 -13.46 -6.74
CA ARG A 17 6.18 -12.10 -6.82
C ARG A 17 6.35 -11.56 -5.41
N LEU A 18 7.59 -11.38 -4.99
CA LEU A 18 7.93 -10.75 -3.72
C LEU A 18 7.46 -9.28 -3.75
N LEU A 19 6.55 -8.91 -2.85
CA LEU A 19 6.09 -7.53 -2.72
C LEU A 19 7.14 -6.64 -2.05
N GLN A 20 7.81 -7.18 -1.03
CA GLN A 20 8.79 -6.45 -0.25
C GLN A 20 9.94 -7.38 0.16
N LYS A 21 11.17 -6.88 0.05
CA LYS A 21 12.38 -7.53 0.54
C LYS A 21 13.01 -6.65 1.61
N LEU A 22 13.30 -7.22 2.77
CA LEU A 22 14.05 -6.54 3.82
C LEU A 22 15.39 -7.23 4.03
N SER A 23 16.47 -6.46 3.95
CA SER A 23 17.82 -6.94 4.25
C SER A 23 18.15 -6.60 5.70
N GLY A 24 18.74 -7.53 6.46
CA GLY A 24 19.25 -7.21 7.80
C GLY A 24 20.20 -6.01 7.79
N ARG A 25 21.07 -5.94 6.76
CA ARG A 25 22.01 -4.83 6.58
C ARG A 25 21.34 -3.47 6.38
N SER A 26 20.12 -3.41 5.82
CA SER A 26 19.40 -2.14 5.66
C SER A 26 18.72 -1.68 6.96
N VAL A 27 18.55 -2.57 7.94
CA VAL A 27 18.02 -2.23 9.27
C VAL A 27 19.18 -1.83 10.18
N ASN A 28 20.18 -2.70 10.29
CA ASN A 28 21.40 -2.45 11.05
C ASN A 28 22.54 -3.32 10.47
N PRO A 29 23.68 -2.74 10.08
CA PRO A 29 24.81 -3.48 9.50
C PRO A 29 25.36 -4.62 10.38
N GLY A 30 25.18 -4.54 11.71
CA GLY A 30 25.62 -5.55 12.67
C GLY A 30 24.73 -6.78 12.79
N LEU A 31 23.56 -6.80 12.14
CA LEU A 31 22.65 -7.95 12.21
C LEU A 31 23.19 -9.14 11.41
N GLN A 32 23.27 -10.29 12.07
CA GLN A 32 23.75 -11.55 11.50
C GLN A 32 22.67 -12.64 11.60
N MET A 33 22.51 -13.44 10.54
CA MET A 33 21.39 -14.39 10.39
C MET A 33 19.99 -13.75 10.55
N PHE A 34 19.85 -12.50 10.11
CA PHE A 34 18.54 -11.84 10.05
C PHE A 34 17.56 -12.64 9.19
N GLY A 35 16.40 -12.99 9.77
CA GLY A 35 15.38 -13.79 9.10
C GLY A 35 15.42 -15.28 9.45
N GLN A 36 16.30 -15.71 10.35
CA GLN A 36 16.37 -17.11 10.80
C GLN A 36 15.07 -17.56 11.51
N SER A 37 14.41 -16.64 12.19
CA SER A 37 13.10 -16.84 12.81
C SER A 37 12.22 -15.63 12.57
N ILE A 38 10.94 -15.88 12.35
CA ILE A 38 9.92 -14.87 12.07
C ILE A 38 8.69 -15.22 12.90
N SER A 39 8.08 -14.23 13.53
CA SER A 39 6.79 -14.33 14.20
C SER A 39 5.95 -13.10 13.85
N GLY A 40 4.63 -13.22 13.87
CA GLY A 40 3.71 -12.13 13.52
C GLY A 40 2.30 -12.39 14.03
N ASN A 41 1.30 -11.77 13.39
CA ASN A 41 -0.13 -11.86 13.75
C ASN A 41 -0.51 -11.21 15.10
N VAL A 42 0.35 -10.35 15.65
CA VAL A 42 0.07 -9.59 16.87
C VAL A 42 0.27 -8.12 16.59
N ASP A 43 -0.72 -7.29 16.90
CA ASP A 43 -0.62 -5.84 16.88
C ASP A 43 0.04 -5.39 18.19
N MET A 44 1.28 -4.94 18.11
CA MET A 44 2.07 -4.55 19.29
C MET A 44 2.03 -3.05 19.56
N ASP A 45 1.61 -2.23 18.60
CA ASP A 45 1.54 -0.78 18.72
C ASP A 45 0.10 -0.23 18.85
N GLY A 46 -0.92 -1.09 18.72
CA GLY A 46 -2.33 -0.77 18.88
C GLY A 46 -2.97 -0.07 17.68
N ASN A 47 -2.34 -0.12 16.50
CA ASN A 47 -2.82 0.59 15.31
C ASN A 47 -3.88 -0.19 14.50
N GLY A 48 -4.22 -1.41 14.91
CA GLY A 48 -5.21 -2.27 14.25
C GLY A 48 -4.64 -3.18 13.15
N TYR A 49 -3.31 -3.19 12.98
CA TYR A 49 -2.58 -4.00 12.01
C TYR A 49 -1.54 -4.87 12.72
N ALA A 50 -1.46 -6.15 12.34
CA ALA A 50 -0.51 -7.06 12.93
C ALA A 50 0.93 -6.71 12.54
N ASP A 51 1.83 -6.71 13.50
CA ASP A 51 3.26 -6.48 13.34
C ASP A 51 4.03 -7.79 13.15
N VAL A 52 5.31 -7.66 12.79
CA VAL A 52 6.22 -8.80 12.55
C VAL A 52 7.49 -8.63 13.36
N THR A 53 7.93 -9.70 14.03
CA THR A 53 9.25 -9.78 14.68
C THR A 53 10.17 -10.74 13.94
N ILE A 54 11.43 -10.35 13.81
CA ILE A 54 12.44 -11.09 13.07
C ILE A 54 13.68 -11.28 13.95
N GLY A 55 14.09 -12.54 14.12
CA GLY A 55 15.31 -12.90 14.84
C GLY A 55 16.56 -12.76 13.97
N ALA A 56 17.65 -12.32 14.60
CA ALA A 56 19.01 -12.27 14.07
C ALA A 56 19.96 -12.95 15.07
N PHE A 57 19.85 -14.28 15.12
CA PHE A 57 20.41 -15.13 16.18
C PHE A 57 21.92 -14.94 16.39
N MET A 58 22.72 -14.84 15.32
CA MET A 58 24.18 -14.69 15.43
C MET A 58 24.63 -13.32 15.95
N SER A 59 23.70 -12.40 16.15
CA SER A 59 23.94 -11.06 16.69
C SER A 59 23.14 -10.79 17.98
N ASP A 60 22.59 -11.84 18.60
CA ASP A 60 21.79 -11.76 19.84
C ASP A 60 20.70 -10.67 19.80
N SER A 61 20.08 -10.51 18.63
CA SER A 61 19.20 -9.38 18.34
C SER A 61 17.85 -9.83 17.79
N VAL A 62 16.81 -9.05 18.08
CA VAL A 62 15.47 -9.17 17.51
C VAL A 62 15.04 -7.81 16.96
N VAL A 63 14.44 -7.80 15.79
CA VAL A 63 13.90 -6.61 15.14
C VAL A 63 12.39 -6.70 15.10
N MET A 64 11.73 -5.64 15.55
CA MET A 64 10.28 -5.47 15.44
C MET A 64 9.95 -4.54 14.27
N LEU A 65 9.14 -5.01 13.35
CA LEU A 65 8.65 -4.27 12.19
C LEU A 65 7.19 -3.91 12.40
N ARG A 66 6.93 -2.62 12.49
CA ARG A 66 5.58 -2.08 12.62
C ARG A 66 4.88 -2.02 11.26
N THR A 67 3.67 -2.54 11.19
CA THR A 67 2.84 -2.45 9.98
C THR A 67 2.22 -1.07 9.88
N ARG A 68 2.19 -0.49 8.67
CA ARG A 68 1.54 0.79 8.41
C ARG A 68 0.10 0.57 7.95
N PRO A 69 -0.86 1.42 8.35
CA PRO A 69 -2.22 1.37 7.84
C PRO A 69 -2.26 1.45 6.32
N VAL A 70 -3.08 0.59 5.71
CA VAL A 70 -3.31 0.57 4.26
C VAL A 70 -4.66 1.22 3.96
N ILE A 71 -4.64 2.21 3.08
CA ILE A 71 -5.82 2.90 2.58
C ILE A 71 -6.10 2.44 1.15
N THR A 72 -7.32 1.99 0.89
CA THR A 72 -7.84 1.74 -0.45
C THR A 72 -8.59 2.97 -0.92
N VAL A 73 -8.26 3.45 -2.12
CA VAL A 73 -8.93 4.59 -2.75
C VAL A 73 -9.73 4.08 -3.94
N ASP A 74 -11.04 4.18 -3.85
CA ASP A 74 -11.92 3.97 -5.00
C ASP A 74 -12.09 5.30 -5.73
N VAL A 75 -11.79 5.32 -7.02
CA VAL A 75 -11.95 6.52 -7.86
C VAL A 75 -13.07 6.26 -8.86
N SER A 76 -14.04 7.17 -8.91
CA SER A 76 -15.14 7.18 -9.88
C SER A 76 -15.08 8.44 -10.70
N ILE A 77 -15.03 8.31 -12.02
CA ILE A 77 -14.99 9.43 -12.97
C ILE A 77 -16.32 9.46 -13.70
N PHE A 78 -17.05 10.55 -13.56
CA PHE A 78 -18.32 10.78 -14.23
C PHE A 78 -18.08 11.71 -15.42
N LEU A 79 -18.33 11.18 -16.61
CA LEU A 79 -18.27 11.87 -17.88
C LEU A 79 -19.69 12.14 -18.38
N PRO A 80 -19.89 13.19 -19.18
CA PRO A 80 -21.14 13.38 -19.90
C PRO A 80 -21.33 12.26 -20.93
N VAL A 81 -22.59 11.83 -21.12
CA VAL A 81 -22.94 10.76 -22.07
C VAL A 81 -22.63 11.15 -23.51
N SER A 82 -22.75 12.43 -23.84
CA SER A 82 -22.41 12.97 -25.15
C SER A 82 -22.05 14.45 -25.03
N ILE A 83 -21.29 14.94 -26.01
CA ILE A 83 -20.91 16.35 -26.13
C ILE A 83 -21.51 16.86 -27.43
N ASN A 84 -22.34 17.90 -27.33
CA ASN A 84 -22.93 18.52 -28.51
C ASN A 84 -21.95 19.55 -29.09
N ILE A 85 -21.30 19.21 -30.20
CA ILE A 85 -20.31 20.08 -30.84
C ILE A 85 -20.90 21.29 -31.56
N SER A 86 -22.22 21.31 -31.76
CA SER A 86 -22.94 22.38 -32.42
C SER A 86 -23.36 23.50 -31.45
N MET A 87 -23.31 23.24 -30.14
CA MET A 87 -23.70 24.18 -29.08
C MET A 87 -22.53 24.37 -28.12
N PRO A 88 -21.62 25.34 -28.39
CA PRO A 88 -20.49 25.61 -27.52
C PRO A 88 -20.97 26.05 -26.13
N GLN A 89 -20.48 25.34 -25.10
CA GLN A 89 -20.92 25.49 -23.71
C GLN A 89 -20.01 26.39 -22.88
N CYS A 90 -18.82 26.75 -23.40
CA CYS A 90 -17.88 27.66 -22.75
C CYS A 90 -17.51 28.83 -23.66
N HIS A 91 -17.28 29.99 -23.05
CA HIS A 91 -16.69 31.16 -23.70
C HIS A 91 -15.34 31.45 -23.04
N GLU A 92 -14.28 31.45 -23.83
CA GLU A 92 -12.96 31.89 -23.40
C GLU A 92 -12.56 33.10 -24.26
N GLY A 93 -12.74 34.30 -23.70
CA GLY A 93 -12.59 35.55 -24.45
C GLY A 93 -13.66 35.70 -25.55
N GLN A 94 -13.22 35.85 -26.80
CA GLN A 94 -14.09 35.95 -27.99
C GLN A 94 -14.34 34.60 -28.69
N GLN A 95 -13.74 33.50 -28.21
CA GLN A 95 -13.89 32.18 -28.83
C GLN A 95 -14.90 31.31 -28.08
N ASN A 96 -15.76 30.66 -28.86
CA ASN A 96 -16.77 29.73 -28.37
C ASN A 96 -16.23 28.32 -28.48
N LEU A 97 -16.11 27.63 -27.34
CA LEU A 97 -15.47 26.32 -27.25
C LEU A 97 -16.46 25.26 -26.76
N ASN A 98 -16.24 24.04 -27.23
CA ASN A 98 -16.94 22.86 -26.75
C ASN A 98 -16.22 22.33 -25.51
N CYS A 99 -16.81 22.59 -24.35
CA CYS A 99 -16.32 22.10 -23.07
C CYS A 99 -17.32 21.13 -22.45
N PHE A 100 -16.85 20.36 -21.48
CA PHE A 100 -17.68 19.48 -20.70
C PHE A 100 -17.14 19.35 -19.28
N ASN A 101 -18.04 19.16 -18.33
CA ASN A 101 -17.67 18.96 -16.94
C ASN A 101 -17.33 17.49 -16.71
N VAL A 102 -16.22 17.26 -16.02
CA VAL A 102 -15.82 15.93 -15.52
C VAL A 102 -15.89 16.00 -14.02
N THR A 103 -16.64 15.08 -13.41
CA THR A 103 -16.70 14.97 -11.94
C THR A 103 -15.91 13.75 -11.51
N VAL A 104 -14.90 13.97 -10.66
CA VAL A 104 -14.11 12.91 -10.07
C VAL A 104 -14.51 12.76 -8.61
N CYS A 105 -14.92 11.57 -8.21
CA CYS A 105 -15.23 11.23 -6.84
C CYS A 105 -14.21 10.22 -6.32
N MET A 106 -13.65 10.49 -5.14
CA MET A 106 -12.72 9.59 -4.47
C MET A 106 -13.34 9.11 -3.16
N ARG A 107 -13.27 7.81 -2.90
CA ARG A 107 -13.74 7.20 -1.66
C ARG A 107 -12.60 6.44 -1.01
N PHE A 108 -12.28 6.81 0.23
CA PHE A 108 -11.21 6.20 1.00
C PHE A 108 -11.77 5.11 1.94
N ARG A 109 -11.08 3.98 2.04
CA ARG A 109 -11.40 2.87 2.97
C ARG A 109 -10.13 2.39 3.66
N GLY A 110 -10.23 1.98 4.93
CA GLY A 110 -9.10 1.43 5.69
C GLY A 110 -9.55 0.99 7.07
N ARG A 111 -8.72 0.20 7.77
CA ARG A 111 -8.95 -0.12 9.18
C ARG A 111 -8.44 1.03 10.03
N GLN A 112 -9.22 1.39 11.05
CA GLN A 112 -8.81 2.31 12.11
C GLN A 112 -8.27 3.66 11.58
N LEU A 113 -8.93 4.20 10.54
CA LEU A 113 -8.61 5.51 10.02
C LEU A 113 -9.06 6.60 11.00
N PRO A 114 -8.22 7.59 11.32
CA PRO A 114 -8.70 8.79 12.00
C PRO A 114 -9.77 9.43 11.11
N GLY A 115 -10.93 9.77 11.68
CA GLY A 115 -12.11 10.23 10.95
C GLY A 115 -11.94 11.53 10.14
N GLN A 116 -10.75 12.12 10.15
CA GLN A 116 -10.34 13.20 9.27
C GLN A 116 -8.99 12.85 8.63
N ILE A 117 -8.97 12.73 7.31
CA ILE A 117 -7.75 12.92 6.55
C ILE A 117 -7.55 14.43 6.56
N SER A 118 -6.74 14.96 7.48
CA SER A 118 -6.39 16.38 7.47
C SER A 118 -5.76 16.69 6.12
N GLU A 119 -6.31 17.66 5.39
CA GLU A 119 -5.60 18.30 4.29
C GLU A 119 -4.32 18.91 4.88
N ASP A 120 -3.21 18.21 4.74
CA ASP A 120 -1.91 18.77 5.05
C ASP A 120 -1.64 19.83 3.99
N LYS A 121 -2.02 21.07 4.30
CA LYS A 121 -1.82 22.23 3.45
C LYS A 121 -0.31 22.50 3.40
N SER A 122 0.34 21.94 2.38
CA SER A 122 1.70 22.32 1.97
C SER A 122 1.79 23.82 1.67
#